data_AF-A0AAN1XUF2-F1
#
_entry.id   AF-A0AAN1XUF2-F1
#
_cell.length_a   1.000
_cell.length_b   1.000
_cell.length_c   1.000
_cell.angle_alpha   90.00
_cell.angle_beta   90.00
_cell.angle_gamma   90.00
#
_symmetry.space_group_name_H-M   'P 1'
#
loop_
_entity.id
_entity.type
_entity.pdbx_description
1 polymer ?
#
loop_
_entity_poly.entity_id
_entity_poly.type
_entity_poly.pdbx_seq_one_letter_code
_entity_poly.pdbx_strand_id
1 'polypeptide(L)'
;MQARALARVMGEHVRRLERERFADLHDPASSPPEGTSPHRVGKASLVRTNRSRLVTQMLTGQVAPPSLGSSLYEVGADGVPRILPQVGGIALNVRVGDSAFGFVADHIEPAVSAHHPEERVNRAFCTFACVGNAATVTSGEAKGARGVVTGKHGGVEHVMIDFPLDVLERMEFGDRIRIRAVGVGLAFDDAGDVKIFNCDPDLLEKLVDHDDDALTVAVTTVVPARVMGSGLGRQTVARGDYDIQCFDPDVVAQHGLDKIRLGDIVAIVDADNTFGRTFRNGAVTIGVVSHGASFLAGHGPGVTTLMTSASGSIMTRIDAAANLATILALP
;
A
#
# COMPACT_ATOMS: atom_id res chain seq x y z
N MET A 1 34.69 6.06 -16.61
CA MET A 1 33.97 7.19 -17.24
C MET A 1 33.08 6.75 -18.42
N GLN A 2 33.54 5.85 -19.31
CA GLN A 2 32.79 5.43 -20.51
C GLN A 2 31.47 4.65 -20.26
N ALA A 3 31.40 3.78 -19.24
CA ALA A 3 30.19 2.99 -18.97
C ALA A 3 28.97 3.84 -18.53
N ARG A 4 29.20 4.92 -17.76
CA ARG A 4 28.14 5.85 -17.35
C ARG A 4 27.62 6.69 -18.52
N ALA A 5 28.50 7.08 -19.43
CA ALA A 5 28.11 7.78 -20.66
C ALA A 5 27.29 6.87 -21.58
N LEU A 6 27.69 5.61 -21.75
CA LEU A 6 26.97 4.64 -22.58
C LEU A 6 25.57 4.32 -22.02
N ALA A 7 25.45 4.13 -20.70
CA ALA A 7 24.16 3.92 -20.03
C ALA A 7 23.21 5.12 -20.21
N ARG A 8 23.75 6.34 -20.15
CA ARG A 8 22.98 7.57 -20.38
C ARG A 8 22.48 7.65 -21.83
N VAL A 9 23.34 7.38 -22.81
CA VAL A 9 22.98 7.39 -24.24
C VAL A 9 21.95 6.30 -24.57
N MET A 10 22.12 5.09 -24.03
CA MET A 10 21.12 4.03 -24.18
C MET A 10 19.79 4.39 -23.52
N GLY A 11 19.80 5.00 -22.34
CA GLY A 11 18.58 5.47 -21.67
C GLY A 11 17.87 6.60 -22.42
N GLU A 12 18.61 7.50 -23.07
CA GLU A 12 18.04 8.54 -23.94
C GLU A 12 17.47 7.95 -25.24
N HIS A 13 18.14 6.96 -25.83
CA HIS A 13 17.67 6.25 -27.04
C HIS A 13 16.42 5.41 -26.79
N VAL A 14 16.37 4.66 -25.68
CA VAL A 14 15.19 3.90 -25.26
C VAL A 14 14.03 4.86 -25.01
N ARG A 15 14.23 5.95 -24.25
CA ARG A 15 13.17 6.96 -24.02
C ARG A 15 12.65 7.60 -25.31
N ARG A 16 13.51 7.80 -26.31
CA ARG A 16 13.10 8.28 -27.63
C ARG A 16 12.26 7.24 -28.38
N LEU A 17 12.71 5.99 -28.45
CA LEU A 17 11.96 4.89 -29.08
C LEU A 17 10.62 4.64 -28.39
N GLU A 18 10.57 4.78 -27.06
CA GLU A 18 9.35 4.67 -26.28
C GLU A 18 8.34 5.79 -26.63
N ARG A 19 8.81 7.04 -26.72
CA ARG A 19 7.95 8.16 -27.16
C ARG A 19 7.43 7.98 -28.59
N GLU A 20 8.27 7.49 -29.49
CA GLU A 20 7.91 7.28 -30.90
C GLU A 20 6.99 6.08 -31.12
N ARG A 21 7.13 4.99 -30.35
CA ARG A 21 6.36 3.74 -30.54
C ARG A 21 5.07 3.64 -29.73
N PHE A 22 4.96 4.38 -28.64
CA PHE A 22 3.81 4.29 -27.73
C PHE A 22 2.92 5.54 -27.74
N ALA A 23 3.13 6.46 -28.69
CA ALA A 23 2.27 7.64 -28.87
C ALA A 23 0.79 7.29 -29.11
N ASP A 24 0.52 6.10 -29.66
CA ASP A 24 -0.82 5.67 -30.10
C ASP A 24 -1.48 4.63 -29.16
N LEU A 25 -0.87 4.30 -28.02
CA LEU A 25 -1.51 3.39 -27.05
C LEU A 25 -2.65 4.15 -26.33
N HIS A 26 -3.86 3.88 -26.81
CA HIS A 26 -5.17 4.42 -26.39
C HIS A 26 -5.52 5.79 -26.97
N ASP A 27 -6.00 5.77 -28.23
CA ASP A 27 -6.86 6.81 -28.79
C ASP A 27 -8.15 6.95 -27.93
N PRO A 28 -8.41 8.13 -27.32
CA PRO A 28 -9.61 8.38 -26.51
C PRO A 28 -10.93 8.25 -27.28
N ALA A 29 -10.90 8.18 -28.63
CA ALA A 29 -12.08 8.08 -29.47
C ALA A 29 -12.89 6.77 -29.36
N SER A 30 -12.51 5.84 -28.48
CA SER A 30 -13.17 4.53 -28.32
C SER A 30 -13.93 4.31 -27.00
N SER A 31 -14.08 5.34 -26.16
CA SER A 31 -14.92 5.28 -24.95
C SER A 31 -16.31 5.90 -25.19
N PRO A 32 -17.42 5.32 -24.67
CA PRO A 32 -18.75 5.88 -24.85
C PRO A 32 -18.89 7.24 -24.13
N PRO A 33 -19.78 8.14 -24.59
CA PRO A 33 -19.83 9.52 -24.09
C PRO A 33 -20.40 9.58 -22.67
N GLU A 34 -19.62 10.11 -21.73
CA GLU A 34 -20.12 10.50 -20.41
C GLU A 34 -20.92 11.80 -20.50
N GLY A 35 -22.11 11.78 -19.92
CA GLY A 35 -23.02 12.91 -19.82
C GLY A 35 -22.46 14.03 -18.94
N THR A 36 -22.70 15.26 -19.35
CA THR A 36 -22.17 16.48 -18.76
C THR A 36 -22.93 16.91 -17.50
N SER A 37 -22.20 17.25 -16.43
CA SER A 37 -22.62 18.19 -15.40
C SER A 37 -21.44 19.10 -15.05
N PRO A 38 -21.59 20.45 -15.05
CA PRO A 38 -20.47 21.36 -14.89
C PRO A 38 -20.27 21.73 -13.42
N HIS A 39 -19.34 21.05 -12.75
CA HIS A 39 -18.73 21.59 -11.53
C HIS A 39 -17.28 21.98 -11.81
N ARG A 40 -16.97 23.25 -11.55
CA ARG A 40 -15.63 23.86 -11.64
C ARG A 40 -14.64 23.05 -10.80
N VAL A 41 -13.64 22.45 -11.45
CA VAL A 41 -12.44 21.92 -10.80
C VAL A 41 -11.30 22.89 -11.07
N GLY A 42 -10.66 23.36 -10.00
CA GLY A 42 -9.45 24.18 -10.05
C GLY A 42 -8.32 23.45 -10.77
N LYS A 43 -7.30 24.19 -11.23
CA LYS A 43 -6.13 23.64 -11.92
C LYS A 43 -5.46 22.53 -11.10
N ALA A 44 -5.76 21.27 -11.41
CA ALA A 44 -4.87 20.17 -11.08
C ALA A 44 -3.66 20.28 -12.00
N SER A 45 -2.47 20.54 -11.45
CA SER A 45 -1.24 20.28 -12.18
C SER A 45 -1.15 18.76 -12.38
N LEU A 46 -1.50 18.27 -13.57
CA LEU A 46 -1.51 16.85 -13.84
C LEU A 46 -0.11 16.27 -13.59
N VAL A 47 -0.01 15.34 -12.65
CA VAL A 47 1.24 14.63 -12.38
C VAL A 47 1.51 13.69 -13.54
N ARG A 48 2.58 13.94 -14.28
CA ARG A 48 2.91 13.15 -15.48
C ARG A 48 3.54 11.82 -15.09
N THR A 49 2.90 10.74 -15.51
CA THR A 49 3.33 9.37 -15.24
C THR A 49 3.28 8.52 -16.50
N ASN A 50 3.94 7.37 -16.45
CA ASN A 50 3.83 6.35 -17.49
C ASN A 50 2.51 5.55 -17.44
N ARG A 51 1.43 6.05 -16.82
CA ARG A 51 0.19 5.31 -16.55
C ARG A 51 -0.44 4.68 -17.80
N SER A 52 -0.39 5.36 -18.95
CA SER A 52 -0.94 4.85 -20.22
C SER A 52 -0.22 3.62 -20.76
N ARG A 53 1.00 3.34 -20.27
CA ARG A 53 1.82 2.20 -20.67
C ARG A 53 1.74 1.04 -19.68
N LEU A 54 1.01 1.19 -18.57
CA LEU A 54 0.90 0.14 -17.57
C LEU A 54 -0.01 -0.99 -18.06
N VAL A 55 0.41 -2.22 -17.78
CA VAL A 55 -0.41 -3.39 -18.02
C VAL A 55 -1.43 -3.51 -16.89
N THR A 56 -2.71 -3.54 -17.26
CA THR A 56 -3.76 -3.95 -16.34
C THR A 56 -4.06 -5.43 -16.54
N GLN A 57 -4.07 -6.20 -15.45
CA GLN A 57 -4.36 -7.64 -15.48
C GLN A 57 -5.39 -8.05 -14.44
N MET A 58 -6.04 -9.18 -14.66
CA MET A 58 -6.96 -9.76 -13.68
C MET A 58 -6.19 -10.72 -12.77
N LEU A 59 -6.21 -10.43 -11.47
CA LEU A 59 -5.76 -11.39 -10.46
C LEU A 59 -7.00 -12.07 -9.88
N THR A 60 -6.88 -13.36 -9.57
CA THR A 60 -7.92 -14.10 -8.84
C THR A 60 -7.31 -14.62 -7.56
N GLY A 61 -8.02 -14.45 -6.46
CA GLY A 61 -7.73 -15.03 -5.16
C GLY A 61 -9.04 -15.42 -4.48
N GLN A 62 -8.98 -15.65 -3.19
CA GLN A 62 -10.13 -16.00 -2.35
C GLN A 62 -10.00 -15.38 -0.97
N VAL A 63 -11.13 -15.22 -0.29
CA VAL A 63 -11.16 -14.86 1.14
C VAL A 63 -10.34 -15.89 1.92
N ALA A 64 -9.34 -15.41 2.67
CA ALA A 64 -8.51 -16.22 3.52
C ALA A 64 -9.25 -16.58 4.82
N PRO A 65 -9.14 -17.82 5.32
CA PRO A 65 -9.54 -18.11 6.69
C PRO A 65 -8.63 -17.37 7.69
N PRO A 66 -9.07 -17.19 8.95
CA PRO A 66 -8.16 -16.77 10.02
C PRO A 66 -7.02 -17.78 10.17
N SER A 67 -5.84 -17.28 10.50
CA SER A 67 -4.65 -18.11 10.70
C SER A 67 -4.07 -17.89 12.09
N LEU A 68 -3.47 -18.93 12.64
CA LEU A 68 -2.68 -18.89 13.85
C LEU A 68 -1.29 -19.45 13.55
N GLY A 69 -0.29 -18.92 14.26
CA GLY A 69 1.04 -19.52 14.26
C GLY A 69 1.04 -20.97 14.76
N SER A 70 2.20 -21.62 14.71
CA SER A 70 2.35 -23.00 15.18
C SER A 70 2.17 -23.18 16.70
N SER A 71 2.17 -22.08 17.47
CA SER A 71 1.89 -22.03 18.90
C SER A 71 0.56 -21.33 19.15
N LEU A 72 -0.21 -21.83 20.11
CA LEU A 72 -1.45 -21.16 20.56
C LEU A 72 -1.18 -19.84 21.28
N TYR A 73 -0.03 -19.75 21.97
CA TYR A 73 0.39 -18.52 22.63
C TYR A 73 1.42 -17.77 21.79
N GLU A 74 1.23 -16.46 21.70
CA GLU A 74 2.24 -15.50 21.28
C GLU A 74 2.81 -14.77 22.49
N VAL A 75 4.13 -14.79 22.61
CA VAL A 75 4.83 -14.16 23.74
C VAL A 75 5.19 -12.73 23.34
N GLY A 76 4.60 -11.75 24.03
CA GLY A 76 4.87 -10.35 23.76
C GLY A 76 6.29 -9.94 24.14
N ALA A 77 6.68 -8.73 23.73
CA ALA A 77 7.95 -8.10 24.08
C ALA A 77 8.13 -7.91 25.60
N ASP A 78 7.02 -7.89 26.34
CA ASP A 78 6.96 -7.86 27.80
C ASP A 78 7.12 -9.25 28.45
N GLY A 79 7.27 -10.32 27.65
CA GLY A 79 7.37 -11.70 28.12
C GLY A 79 6.03 -12.34 28.49
N VAL A 80 4.89 -11.67 28.23
CA VAL A 80 3.56 -12.18 28.58
C VAL A 80 2.97 -12.98 27.41
N PRO A 81 2.58 -14.26 27.62
CA PRO A 81 1.92 -15.07 26.60
C PRO A 81 0.44 -14.66 26.44
N ARG A 82 -0.03 -14.57 25.20
CA ARG A 82 -1.39 -14.14 24.84
C ARG A 82 -2.03 -15.08 23.82
N ILE A 83 -3.35 -15.23 23.90
CA ILE A 83 -4.20 -15.88 22.89
C ILE A 83 -5.16 -14.79 22.42
N LEU A 84 -4.98 -14.31 21.20
CA LEU A 84 -5.73 -13.18 20.65
C LEU A 84 -6.19 -13.50 19.22
N PRO A 85 -7.24 -12.83 18.72
CA PRO A 85 -7.49 -12.76 17.28
C PRO A 85 -6.26 -12.23 16.54
N GLN A 86 -5.94 -12.83 15.39
CA GLN A 86 -4.74 -12.54 14.60
C GLN A 86 -5.06 -12.22 13.14
N VAL A 87 -4.13 -12.49 12.24
CA VAL A 87 -4.21 -12.33 10.79
C VAL A 87 -5.26 -13.24 10.14
N GLY A 88 -5.69 -12.88 8.94
CA GLY A 88 -6.63 -13.63 8.13
C GLY A 88 -8.09 -13.44 8.53
N GLY A 89 -8.98 -13.94 7.68
CA GLY A 89 -10.40 -13.93 7.94
C GLY A 89 -11.14 -12.70 7.45
N ILE A 90 -12.32 -12.49 8.03
CA ILE A 90 -13.20 -11.34 7.79
C ILE A 90 -13.40 -10.63 9.14
N ALA A 91 -12.74 -9.49 9.33
CA ALA A 91 -12.91 -8.65 10.50
C ALA A 91 -14.10 -7.69 10.28
N LEU A 92 -15.23 -7.98 10.95
CA LEU A 92 -16.46 -7.21 10.80
C LEU A 92 -16.40 -5.83 11.45
N ASN A 93 -15.60 -5.68 12.50
CA ASN A 93 -15.54 -4.47 13.34
C ASN A 93 -14.15 -3.81 13.35
N VAL A 94 -13.28 -4.16 12.40
CA VAL A 94 -11.96 -3.54 12.21
C VAL A 94 -11.89 -3.06 10.78
N ARG A 95 -11.88 -1.74 10.58
CA ARG A 95 -11.99 -1.11 9.27
C ARG A 95 -10.86 -0.12 9.03
N VAL A 96 -10.67 0.23 7.77
CA VAL A 96 -9.74 1.30 7.42
C VAL A 96 -10.25 2.63 7.99
N GLY A 97 -9.38 3.36 8.67
CA GLY A 97 -9.72 4.55 9.45
C GLY A 97 -9.77 4.31 10.96
N ASP A 98 -9.93 3.07 11.42
CA ASP A 98 -9.88 2.74 12.85
C ASP A 98 -8.45 2.86 13.41
N SER A 99 -8.34 3.02 14.73
CA SER A 99 -7.03 2.99 15.41
C SER A 99 -6.34 1.64 15.21
N ALA A 100 -5.04 1.66 14.89
CA ALA A 100 -4.23 0.45 14.83
C ALA A 100 -4.05 -0.22 16.21
N PHE A 101 -4.37 0.47 17.31
CA PHE A 101 -4.22 0.00 18.70
C PHE A 101 -5.56 -0.24 19.40
N GLY A 102 -6.68 0.00 18.71
CA GLY A 102 -8.01 0.02 19.34
C GLY A 102 -8.56 -1.34 19.75
N PHE A 103 -7.89 -2.44 19.39
CA PHE A 103 -8.43 -3.78 19.48
C PHE A 103 -7.55 -4.70 20.33
N VAL A 104 -8.20 -5.59 21.09
CA VAL A 104 -7.54 -6.67 21.83
C VAL A 104 -7.24 -7.80 20.85
N ALA A 105 -6.22 -7.58 20.02
CA ALA A 105 -5.80 -8.44 18.93
C ALA A 105 -4.29 -8.30 18.67
N ASP A 106 -3.70 -9.20 17.88
CA ASP A 106 -2.29 -9.12 17.47
C ASP A 106 -2.21 -9.20 15.94
N HIS A 107 -1.57 -8.24 15.26
CA HIS A 107 -1.48 -8.19 13.79
C HIS A 107 -2.85 -8.17 13.06
N ILE A 108 -3.92 -7.70 13.71
CA ILE A 108 -5.26 -7.78 13.12
C ILE A 108 -5.33 -7.08 11.76
N GLU A 109 -5.89 -7.77 10.76
CA GLU A 109 -6.06 -7.26 9.40
C GLU A 109 -7.48 -6.67 9.24
N PRO A 110 -7.64 -5.44 8.71
CA PRO A 110 -8.95 -4.84 8.55
C PRO A 110 -9.76 -5.48 7.43
N ALA A 111 -11.09 -5.51 7.61
CA ALA A 111 -12.07 -6.00 6.66
C ALA A 111 -11.76 -7.43 6.16
N VAL A 112 -11.40 -7.62 4.89
CA VAL A 112 -11.19 -8.95 4.30
C VAL A 112 -9.73 -9.19 4.01
N SER A 113 -9.19 -10.28 4.56
CA SER A 113 -7.91 -10.83 4.12
C SER A 113 -8.13 -11.75 2.92
N ALA A 114 -7.35 -11.57 1.86
CA ALA A 114 -7.42 -12.40 0.67
C ALA A 114 -6.05 -13.00 0.31
N HIS A 115 -6.07 -14.23 -0.22
CA HIS A 115 -4.90 -14.93 -0.71
C HIS A 115 -5.25 -15.77 -1.94
N HIS A 116 -4.26 -16.32 -2.62
CA HIS A 116 -4.44 -17.45 -3.51
C HIS A 116 -3.98 -18.75 -2.80
N PRO A 117 -4.72 -19.87 -2.90
CA PRO A 117 -4.40 -21.10 -2.15
C PRO A 117 -3.12 -21.80 -2.64
N GLU A 118 -2.73 -21.60 -3.90
CA GLU A 118 -1.45 -22.08 -4.43
C GLU A 118 -0.37 -21.01 -4.21
N GLU A 119 0.70 -21.36 -3.49
CA GLU A 119 1.73 -20.44 -2.99
C GLU A 119 2.45 -19.67 -4.11
N ARG A 120 2.81 -20.33 -5.22
CA ARG A 120 3.51 -19.68 -6.32
C ARG A 120 2.64 -18.61 -6.98
N VAL A 121 1.35 -18.87 -7.14
CA VAL A 121 0.37 -17.91 -7.64
C VAL A 121 0.06 -16.86 -6.57
N ASN A 122 0.07 -17.21 -5.28
CA ASN A 122 -0.12 -16.23 -4.20
C ASN A 122 0.97 -15.17 -4.17
N ARG A 123 2.22 -15.57 -4.46
CA ARG A 123 3.32 -14.62 -4.63
C ARG A 123 3.01 -13.60 -5.73
N ALA A 124 2.44 -14.04 -6.85
CA ALA A 124 2.03 -13.14 -7.94
C ALA A 124 0.82 -12.28 -7.53
N PHE A 125 -0.18 -12.86 -6.86
CA PHE A 125 -1.35 -12.17 -6.33
C PHE A 125 -0.92 -11.02 -5.41
N CYS A 126 -0.09 -11.29 -4.40
CA CYS A 126 0.43 -10.29 -3.47
C CYS A 126 1.36 -9.27 -4.14
N THR A 127 2.17 -9.69 -5.13
CA THR A 127 3.08 -8.75 -5.81
C THR A 127 2.33 -7.77 -6.70
N PHE A 128 1.33 -8.23 -7.45
CA PHE A 128 0.68 -7.44 -8.48
C PHE A 128 -0.52 -6.63 -8.00
N ALA A 129 -1.20 -7.06 -6.91
CA ALA A 129 -2.22 -6.22 -6.28
C ALA A 129 -1.58 -4.91 -5.82
N CYS A 130 -2.23 -3.78 -6.03
CA CYS A 130 -1.77 -2.48 -5.55
C CYS A 130 -2.88 -1.84 -4.70
N VAL A 131 -2.48 -1.09 -3.68
CA VAL A 131 -3.38 -0.28 -2.86
C VAL A 131 -4.14 0.69 -3.76
N GLY A 132 -5.47 0.74 -3.61
CA GLY A 132 -6.38 1.48 -4.48
C GLY A 132 -6.97 0.66 -5.62
N ASN A 133 -6.45 -0.54 -5.94
CA ASN A 133 -7.03 -1.36 -7.00
C ASN A 133 -8.45 -1.81 -6.65
N ALA A 134 -9.32 -1.79 -7.67
CA ALA A 134 -10.68 -2.29 -7.56
C ALA A 134 -10.72 -3.82 -7.42
N ALA A 135 -11.49 -4.29 -6.44
CA ALA A 135 -11.79 -5.69 -6.20
C ALA A 135 -13.28 -5.98 -6.44
N THR A 136 -13.59 -7.22 -6.83
CA THR A 136 -14.97 -7.68 -7.02
C THR A 136 -15.12 -9.11 -6.54
N VAL A 137 -16.13 -9.37 -5.72
CA VAL A 137 -16.49 -10.73 -5.31
C VAL A 137 -17.14 -11.46 -6.49
N THR A 138 -16.73 -12.69 -6.77
CA THR A 138 -17.14 -13.45 -7.98
C THR A 138 -17.85 -14.77 -7.70
N SER A 139 -17.97 -15.16 -6.43
CA SER A 139 -18.77 -16.29 -5.94
C SER A 139 -19.51 -15.92 -4.66
N GLY A 140 -20.22 -16.89 -4.08
CA GLY A 140 -20.91 -16.70 -2.80
C GLY A 140 -22.12 -15.77 -2.88
N GLU A 141 -22.70 -15.48 -1.72
CA GLU A 141 -23.87 -14.61 -1.59
C GLU A 141 -23.54 -13.14 -1.85
N ALA A 142 -22.28 -12.75 -1.63
CA ALA A 142 -21.75 -11.42 -1.90
C ALA A 142 -21.33 -11.19 -3.37
N LYS A 143 -21.56 -12.14 -4.29
CA LYS A 143 -21.15 -12.04 -5.69
C LYS A 143 -21.60 -10.72 -6.35
N GLY A 144 -20.65 -10.02 -6.97
CA GLY A 144 -20.86 -8.74 -7.64
C GLY A 144 -20.57 -7.52 -6.77
N ALA A 145 -20.41 -7.71 -5.45
CA ALA A 145 -19.99 -6.64 -4.55
C ALA A 145 -18.61 -6.12 -4.91
N ARG A 146 -18.42 -4.81 -4.74
CA ARG A 146 -17.18 -4.09 -5.06
C ARG A 146 -16.46 -3.68 -3.78
N GLY A 147 -15.14 -3.77 -3.82
CA GLY A 147 -14.26 -3.35 -2.75
C GLY A 147 -12.98 -2.76 -3.31
N VAL A 148 -12.07 -2.40 -2.41
CA VAL A 148 -10.80 -1.76 -2.77
C VAL A 148 -9.66 -2.36 -1.96
N VAL A 149 -8.53 -2.64 -2.62
CA VAL A 149 -7.32 -3.11 -1.95
C VAL A 149 -6.76 -1.99 -1.07
N THR A 150 -6.49 -2.28 0.20
CA THR A 150 -6.09 -1.27 1.20
C THR A 150 -4.69 -1.50 1.77
N GLY A 151 -4.15 -2.71 1.63
CA GLY A 151 -2.82 -3.04 2.12
C GLY A 151 -2.38 -4.45 1.76
N LYS A 152 -1.16 -4.80 2.18
CA LYS A 152 -0.58 -6.13 2.05
C LYS A 152 0.14 -6.51 3.34
N HIS A 153 0.12 -7.79 3.66
CA HIS A 153 0.82 -8.34 4.82
C HIS A 153 1.78 -9.46 4.38
N GLY A 154 3.08 -9.19 4.47
CA GLY A 154 4.13 -10.15 4.12
C GLY A 154 4.37 -11.19 5.21
N GLY A 155 4.77 -12.40 4.84
CA GLY A 155 4.92 -13.51 5.80
C GLY A 155 3.72 -14.45 5.78
N VAL A 156 2.53 -13.96 6.15
CA VAL A 156 1.26 -14.67 5.91
C VAL A 156 0.84 -14.57 4.43
N GLU A 157 1.33 -13.55 3.71
CA GLU A 157 1.12 -13.33 2.28
C GLU A 157 -0.37 -13.09 1.97
N HIS A 158 -0.93 -12.08 2.63
CA HIS A 158 -2.30 -11.60 2.43
C HIS A 158 -2.35 -10.24 1.73
N VAL A 159 -3.47 -10.01 1.04
CA VAL A 159 -3.89 -8.70 0.54
C VAL A 159 -5.17 -8.31 1.26
N MET A 160 -5.20 -7.14 1.88
CA MET A 160 -6.37 -6.64 2.58
C MET A 160 -7.27 -5.84 1.63
N ILE A 161 -8.57 -6.08 1.72
CA ILE A 161 -9.57 -5.51 0.84
C ILE A 161 -10.77 -5.04 1.67
N ASP A 162 -11.13 -3.78 1.51
CA ASP A 162 -12.28 -3.18 2.20
C ASP A 162 -13.53 -3.29 1.33
N PHE A 163 -14.63 -3.75 1.94
CA PHE A 163 -15.97 -3.85 1.37
C PHE A 163 -16.97 -3.28 2.38
N PRO A 164 -18.15 -2.80 1.93
CA PRO A 164 -19.23 -2.39 2.83
C PRO A 164 -19.61 -3.48 3.84
N LEU A 165 -20.02 -3.09 5.05
CA LEU A 165 -20.31 -4.03 6.14
C LEU A 165 -21.35 -5.10 5.77
N ASP A 166 -22.42 -4.74 5.07
CA ASP A 166 -23.47 -5.68 4.63
C ASP A 166 -22.94 -6.72 3.61
N VAL A 167 -21.82 -6.43 2.95
CA VAL A 167 -21.11 -7.37 2.09
C VAL A 167 -20.27 -8.30 2.94
N LEU A 168 -19.53 -7.77 3.93
CA LEU A 168 -18.68 -8.57 4.83
C LEU A 168 -19.49 -9.67 5.53
N GLU A 169 -20.70 -9.34 6.01
CA GLU A 169 -21.61 -10.28 6.69
C GLU A 169 -22.13 -11.42 5.79
N ARG A 170 -22.04 -11.27 4.46
CA ARG A 170 -22.50 -12.26 3.47
C ARG A 170 -21.35 -13.03 2.81
N MET A 171 -20.11 -12.73 3.18
CA MET A 171 -18.92 -13.37 2.62
C MET A 171 -18.56 -14.61 3.42
N GLU A 172 -18.06 -15.62 2.72
CA GLU A 172 -17.57 -16.86 3.31
C GLU A 172 -16.09 -17.08 2.98
N PHE A 173 -15.40 -17.88 3.79
CA PHE A 173 -14.02 -18.27 3.46
C PHE A 173 -13.98 -19.06 2.14
N GLY A 174 -12.98 -18.76 1.31
CA GLY A 174 -12.89 -19.34 -0.03
C GLY A 174 -13.74 -18.62 -1.09
N ASP A 175 -14.53 -17.60 -0.74
CA ASP A 175 -15.19 -16.79 -1.76
C ASP A 175 -14.18 -16.13 -2.69
N ARG A 176 -14.39 -16.31 -4.00
CA ARG A 176 -13.45 -15.90 -5.03
C ARG A 176 -13.52 -14.39 -5.22
N ILE A 177 -12.38 -13.73 -5.12
CA ILE A 177 -12.23 -12.31 -5.37
C ILE A 177 -11.38 -12.11 -6.61
N ARG A 178 -11.79 -11.17 -7.47
CA ARG A 178 -11.02 -10.71 -8.61
C ARG A 178 -10.54 -9.29 -8.37
N ILE A 179 -9.26 -9.04 -8.60
CA ILE A 179 -8.66 -7.70 -8.52
C ILE A 179 -8.30 -7.26 -9.93
N ARG A 180 -8.74 -6.05 -10.32
CA ARG A 180 -8.25 -5.36 -11.51
C ARG A 180 -6.92 -4.72 -11.16
N ALA A 181 -5.84 -5.46 -11.33
CA ALA A 181 -4.52 -5.05 -10.88
C ALA A 181 -3.81 -4.13 -11.87
N VAL A 182 -3.38 -2.97 -11.39
CA VAL A 182 -2.60 -1.96 -12.11
C VAL A 182 -1.74 -1.17 -11.11
N GLY A 183 -0.55 -0.76 -11.50
CA GLY A 183 0.35 0.05 -10.64
C GLY A 183 1.78 -0.48 -10.55
N VAL A 184 2.00 -1.78 -10.74
CA VAL A 184 3.37 -2.30 -10.83
C VAL A 184 4.06 -1.78 -12.08
N GLY A 185 5.19 -1.09 -11.89
CA GLY A 185 5.92 -0.40 -12.96
C GLY A 185 5.53 1.07 -13.13
N LEU A 186 4.60 1.58 -12.32
CA LEU A 186 4.25 3.00 -12.28
C LEU A 186 5.48 3.85 -11.93
N ALA A 187 5.67 4.93 -12.67
CA ALA A 187 6.75 5.89 -12.48
C ALA A 187 6.29 7.28 -12.95
N PHE A 188 6.83 8.32 -12.33
CA PHE A 188 6.76 9.67 -12.89
C PHE A 188 7.63 9.75 -14.15
N ASP A 189 7.21 10.54 -15.15
CA ASP A 189 8.00 10.74 -16.37
C ASP A 189 9.39 11.34 -16.06
N ASP A 190 9.43 12.25 -15.08
CA ASP A 190 10.63 12.95 -14.59
C ASP A 190 10.94 12.58 -13.13
N ALA A 191 10.89 11.28 -12.81
CA ALA A 191 10.93 10.76 -11.44
C ALA A 191 12.18 11.10 -10.60
N GLY A 192 13.26 11.60 -11.20
CA GLY A 192 14.54 11.73 -10.50
C GLY A 192 14.98 10.38 -9.93
N ASP A 193 15.10 10.29 -8.60
CA ASP A 193 15.37 9.06 -7.87
C ASP A 193 14.14 8.44 -7.18
N VAL A 194 12.96 9.05 -7.33
CA VAL A 194 11.71 8.58 -6.72
C VAL A 194 11.25 7.30 -7.40
N LYS A 195 10.94 6.28 -6.59
CA LYS A 195 10.33 5.03 -7.05
C LYS A 195 8.96 4.83 -6.42
N ILE A 196 8.05 4.28 -7.20
CA ILE A 196 6.68 3.96 -6.78
C ILE A 196 6.53 2.43 -6.73
N PHE A 197 5.82 1.95 -5.71
CA PHE A 197 5.50 0.55 -5.49
C PHE A 197 4.06 0.43 -5.00
N ASN A 198 3.39 -0.69 -5.27
CA ASN A 198 2.12 -1.05 -4.64
C ASN A 198 1.00 0.02 -4.71
N CYS A 199 1.06 0.99 -5.63
CA CYS A 199 0.14 2.12 -5.67
C CYS A 199 -0.62 2.12 -6.99
N ASP A 200 -1.96 2.13 -6.91
CA ASP A 200 -2.82 2.40 -8.06
C ASP A 200 -2.53 3.81 -8.60
N PRO A 201 -2.49 4.02 -9.94
CA PRO A 201 -2.28 5.34 -10.53
C PRO A 201 -3.31 6.40 -10.10
N ASP A 202 -4.59 6.00 -9.94
CA ASP A 202 -5.66 6.93 -9.54
C ASP A 202 -5.57 7.26 -8.04
N LEU A 203 -5.01 6.36 -7.22
CA LEU A 203 -4.65 6.68 -5.83
C LEU A 203 -3.45 7.64 -5.79
N LEU A 204 -2.42 7.39 -6.60
CA LEU A 204 -1.22 8.24 -6.64
C LEU A 204 -1.59 9.70 -6.91
N GLU A 205 -2.44 9.96 -7.90
CA GLU A 205 -2.91 11.32 -8.25
C GLU A 205 -3.61 12.05 -7.09
N LYS A 206 -4.17 11.32 -6.12
CA LYS A 206 -4.79 11.90 -4.92
C LYS A 206 -3.82 12.07 -3.76
N LEU A 207 -2.65 11.43 -3.81
CA LEU A 207 -1.64 11.45 -2.74
C LEU A 207 -0.60 12.55 -2.94
N VAL A 208 -0.34 12.92 -4.18
CA VAL A 208 0.80 13.78 -4.54
C VAL A 208 0.33 15.15 -5.03
N ASP A 209 0.99 16.18 -4.50
CA ASP A 209 0.91 17.54 -5.00
C ASP A 209 2.31 17.96 -5.50
N HIS A 210 2.35 18.82 -6.52
CA HIS A 210 3.57 19.52 -6.92
C HIS A 210 3.44 20.97 -6.44
N ASP A 211 4.00 21.25 -5.26
CA ASP A 211 4.10 22.61 -4.72
C ASP A 211 5.52 23.13 -4.97
N ASP A 212 5.65 24.32 -5.55
CA ASP A 212 6.94 24.96 -5.86
C ASP A 212 7.98 24.02 -6.53
N ASP A 213 7.55 23.24 -7.53
CA ASP A 213 8.34 22.23 -8.26
C ASP A 213 8.86 21.04 -7.41
N ALA A 214 8.42 20.90 -6.16
CA ALA A 214 8.75 19.80 -5.27
C ALA A 214 7.60 18.79 -5.13
N LEU A 215 7.93 17.50 -5.17
CA LEU A 215 6.97 16.42 -4.92
C LEU A 215 6.61 16.40 -3.42
N THR A 216 5.39 16.79 -3.10
CA THR A 216 4.89 16.86 -1.72
C THR A 216 3.80 15.82 -1.49
N VAL A 217 3.87 15.14 -0.35
CA VAL A 217 2.89 14.13 0.06
C VAL A 217 2.32 14.46 1.44
N ALA A 218 0.99 14.46 1.55
CA ALA A 218 0.31 14.60 2.82
C ALA A 218 0.43 13.30 3.64
N VAL A 219 0.83 13.41 4.90
CA VAL A 219 1.01 12.27 5.82
C VAL A 219 0.44 12.59 7.20
N THR A 220 -0.06 11.60 7.93
CA THR A 220 -0.52 11.82 9.32
C THR A 220 0.65 11.84 10.29
N THR A 221 1.67 11.01 10.02
CA THR A 221 2.73 10.68 10.98
C THR A 221 4.09 10.59 10.28
N VAL A 222 5.13 11.13 10.94
CA VAL A 222 6.53 10.97 10.54
C VAL A 222 7.22 10.02 11.52
N VAL A 223 7.61 8.85 11.00
CA VAL A 223 8.15 7.72 11.74
C VAL A 223 9.67 7.66 11.55
N PRO A 224 10.48 7.61 12.63
CA PRO A 224 11.92 7.49 12.49
C PRO A 224 12.31 6.06 12.12
N ALA A 225 13.25 5.87 11.18
CA ALA A 225 13.66 4.52 10.75
C ALA A 225 14.13 3.59 11.89
N ARG A 226 14.61 4.15 13.02
CA ARG A 226 15.08 3.37 14.17
C ARG A 226 14.00 2.51 14.83
N VAL A 227 12.72 2.84 14.63
CA VAL A 227 11.61 2.02 15.16
C VAL A 227 11.06 1.03 14.13
N MET A 228 11.59 1.00 12.90
CA MET A 228 11.17 0.00 11.94
C MET A 228 11.73 -1.39 12.32
N GLY A 229 10.93 -2.44 12.17
CA GLY A 229 11.25 -3.78 12.68
C GLY A 229 11.01 -4.89 11.67
N SER A 230 10.10 -5.81 12.01
CA SER A 230 9.76 -6.99 11.23
C SER A 230 9.51 -6.62 9.77
N GLY A 231 9.99 -7.46 8.85
CA GLY A 231 10.02 -7.16 7.42
C GLY A 231 11.30 -6.48 6.92
N LEU A 232 12.18 -5.96 7.79
CA LEU A 232 13.55 -5.60 7.42
C LEU A 232 14.33 -6.83 6.89
N GLY A 233 15.28 -6.59 5.98
CA GLY A 233 16.09 -7.66 5.36
C GLY A 233 15.41 -8.41 4.20
N ARG A 234 14.13 -8.13 3.90
CA ARG A 234 13.49 -8.63 2.67
C ARG A 234 14.10 -7.95 1.43
N GLN A 235 14.29 -8.75 0.37
CA GLN A 235 14.92 -8.29 -0.88
C GLN A 235 14.00 -7.45 -1.79
N THR A 236 12.73 -7.31 -1.42
CA THR A 236 11.73 -6.55 -2.19
C THR A 236 10.70 -5.93 -1.25
N VAL A 237 10.15 -4.78 -1.64
CA VAL A 237 9.02 -4.11 -0.98
C VAL A 237 7.68 -4.33 -1.69
N ALA A 238 7.68 -4.99 -2.86
CA ALA A 238 6.49 -5.11 -3.70
C ALA A 238 5.48 -6.16 -3.22
N ARG A 239 5.86 -7.04 -2.28
CA ARG A 239 5.04 -8.20 -1.89
C ARG A 239 4.33 -8.06 -0.55
N GLY A 240 4.77 -7.14 0.30
CA GLY A 240 4.24 -7.00 1.66
C GLY A 240 4.73 -5.73 2.32
N ASP A 241 4.76 -5.77 3.64
CA ASP A 241 4.94 -4.66 4.54
C ASP A 241 6.07 -4.89 5.56
N TYR A 242 6.26 -3.91 6.44
CA TYR A 242 7.20 -3.94 7.55
C TYR A 242 6.73 -3.02 8.67
N ASP A 243 7.15 -3.34 9.88
CA ASP A 243 6.40 -2.94 11.08
C ASP A 243 7.02 -1.72 11.76
N ILE A 244 6.15 -0.86 12.31
CA ILE A 244 6.50 0.22 13.22
C ILE A 244 6.47 -0.30 14.66
N GLN A 245 7.62 -0.49 15.27
CA GLN A 245 7.71 -0.91 16.67
C GLN A 245 7.27 0.22 17.61
N CYS A 246 6.33 -0.09 18.51
CA CYS A 246 5.73 0.89 19.42
C CYS A 246 5.92 0.52 20.90
N PHE A 247 7.10 0.01 21.26
CA PHE A 247 7.40 -0.51 22.60
C PHE A 247 8.15 0.48 23.52
N ASP A 248 8.77 1.53 22.96
CA ASP A 248 9.46 2.57 23.73
C ASP A 248 8.50 3.74 23.97
N PRO A 249 8.04 3.99 25.22
CA PRO A 249 7.04 5.01 25.50
C PRO A 249 7.49 6.43 25.15
N ASP A 250 8.78 6.74 25.31
CA ASP A 250 9.31 8.08 25.05
C ASP A 250 9.31 8.35 23.54
N VAL A 251 9.72 7.37 22.74
CA VAL A 251 9.69 7.48 21.27
C VAL A 251 8.26 7.50 20.75
N VAL A 252 7.37 6.68 21.30
CA VAL A 252 5.94 6.66 20.96
C VAL A 252 5.32 8.03 21.22
N ALA A 253 5.53 8.61 22.42
CA ALA A 253 4.99 9.92 22.76
C ALA A 253 5.58 11.05 21.91
N GLN A 254 6.90 11.01 21.66
CA GLN A 254 7.60 12.01 20.84
C GLN A 254 7.05 12.08 19.40
N HIS A 255 6.74 10.92 18.81
CA HIS A 255 6.32 10.82 17.41
C HIS A 255 4.81 10.60 17.23
N GLY A 256 4.05 10.46 18.31
CA GLY A 256 2.61 10.18 18.29
C GLY A 256 2.26 8.84 17.64
N LEU A 257 3.11 7.82 17.80
CA LEU A 257 2.96 6.53 17.11
C LEU A 257 1.70 5.78 17.54
N ASP A 258 1.23 5.99 18.77
CA ASP A 258 0.00 5.44 19.35
C ASP A 258 -1.28 5.99 18.73
N LYS A 259 -1.18 7.06 17.93
CA LYS A 259 -2.33 7.68 17.22
C LYS A 259 -2.52 7.15 15.80
N ILE A 260 -1.63 6.28 15.34
CA ILE A 260 -1.68 5.71 14.00
C ILE A 260 -2.99 4.93 13.80
N ARG A 261 -3.60 5.14 12.64
CA ARG A 261 -4.81 4.44 12.19
C ARG A 261 -4.51 3.54 11.01
N LEU A 262 -5.35 2.52 10.84
CA LEU A 262 -5.36 1.68 9.63
C LEU A 262 -5.68 2.58 8.43
N GLY A 263 -4.91 2.45 7.35
CA GLY A 263 -5.01 3.30 6.17
C GLY A 263 -4.32 4.66 6.24
N ASP A 264 -3.70 5.02 7.37
CA ASP A 264 -2.94 6.28 7.44
C ASP A 264 -1.77 6.25 6.45
N ILE A 265 -1.59 7.37 5.76
CA ILE A 265 -0.40 7.63 4.95
C ILE A 265 0.68 8.14 5.90
N VAL A 266 1.81 7.46 5.96
CA VAL A 266 2.92 7.78 6.87
C VAL A 266 4.21 8.00 6.08
N ALA A 267 5.08 8.85 6.61
CA ALA A 267 6.44 9.01 6.12
C ALA A 267 7.43 8.36 7.08
N ILE A 268 8.31 7.52 6.56
CA ILE A 268 9.40 6.90 7.31
C ILE A 268 10.69 7.60 6.88
N VAL A 269 11.26 8.38 7.80
CA VAL A 269 12.49 9.15 7.55
C VAL A 269 13.72 8.27 7.80
N ASP A 270 14.76 8.51 7.02
CA ASP A 270 15.99 7.73 6.95
C ASP A 270 15.78 6.26 6.51
N ALA A 271 14.73 5.99 5.74
CA ALA A 271 14.42 4.68 5.18
C ALA A 271 14.38 4.70 3.65
N ASP A 272 15.25 3.91 3.04
CA ASP A 272 15.30 3.67 1.59
C ASP A 272 14.70 2.31 1.26
N ASN A 273 13.65 2.33 0.43
CA ASN A 273 12.91 1.14 -0.02
C ASN A 273 13.06 0.90 -1.53
N THR A 274 14.08 1.48 -2.17
CA THR A 274 14.32 1.45 -3.61
C THR A 274 14.42 0.03 -4.20
N PHE A 275 14.82 -0.95 -3.37
CA PHE A 275 14.89 -2.37 -3.72
C PHE A 275 14.37 -3.22 -2.55
N GLY A 276 15.23 -3.50 -1.57
CA GLY A 276 14.84 -3.96 -0.24
C GLY A 276 14.81 -2.79 0.73
N ARG A 277 14.50 -3.08 1.99
CA ARG A 277 14.35 -2.08 3.05
C ARG A 277 15.67 -1.87 3.75
N THR A 278 16.19 -0.64 3.73
CA THR A 278 17.44 -0.29 4.41
C THR A 278 17.35 1.07 5.09
N PHE A 279 18.05 1.19 6.21
CA PHE A 279 18.34 2.49 6.79
C PHE A 279 19.28 3.27 5.86
N ARG A 280 18.98 4.55 5.62
CA ARG A 280 19.80 5.46 4.84
C ARG A 280 19.49 6.90 5.22
N ASN A 281 20.46 7.58 5.81
CA ASN A 281 20.32 8.99 6.18
C ASN A 281 19.85 9.86 5.01
N GLY A 282 18.83 10.67 5.27
CA GLY A 282 18.20 11.57 4.31
C GLY A 282 17.24 10.90 3.33
N ALA A 283 17.15 9.57 3.30
CA ALA A 283 16.13 8.89 2.51
C ALA A 283 14.74 9.09 3.14
N VAL A 284 13.70 8.99 2.32
CA VAL A 284 12.32 9.07 2.77
C VAL A 284 11.49 8.03 2.05
N THR A 285 10.63 7.35 2.79
CA THR A 285 9.67 6.39 2.27
C THR A 285 8.27 6.80 2.70
N ILE A 286 7.33 6.80 1.77
CA ILE A 286 5.91 6.92 2.06
C ILE A 286 5.28 5.54 1.99
N GLY A 287 4.43 5.24 2.96
CA GLY A 287 3.65 4.01 2.97
C GLY A 287 2.26 4.21 3.54
N VAL A 288 1.46 3.15 3.48
CA VAL A 288 0.16 3.07 4.12
C VAL A 288 0.18 2.02 5.22
N VAL A 289 -0.48 2.32 6.33
CA VAL A 289 -0.64 1.41 7.46
C VAL A 289 -1.67 0.34 7.11
N SER A 290 -1.25 -0.92 7.09
CA SER A 290 -1.98 -2.04 6.49
C SER A 290 -2.64 -2.96 7.52
N HIS A 291 -2.02 -3.13 8.70
CA HIS A 291 -2.57 -3.96 9.78
C HIS A 291 -2.33 -3.33 11.16
N GLY A 292 -3.02 -3.86 12.17
CA GLY A 292 -2.99 -3.37 13.54
C GLY A 292 -1.68 -3.66 14.27
N ALA A 293 -1.58 -3.13 15.48
CA ALA A 293 -0.43 -3.30 16.36
C ALA A 293 -0.21 -4.78 16.74
N SER A 294 0.99 -5.05 17.24
CA SER A 294 1.39 -6.36 17.75
C SER A 294 2.09 -6.19 19.08
N PHE A 295 1.96 -7.20 19.93
CA PHE A 295 2.70 -7.35 21.17
C PHE A 295 4.07 -7.99 20.93
N LEU A 296 4.31 -8.65 19.78
CA LEU A 296 5.55 -9.38 19.50
C LEU A 296 6.77 -8.46 19.40
N ALA A 297 7.87 -8.85 20.02
CA ALA A 297 9.13 -8.10 19.93
C ALA A 297 9.57 -7.94 18.47
N GLY A 298 9.84 -6.70 18.06
CA GLY A 298 10.19 -6.37 16.67
C GLY A 298 8.99 -6.08 15.76
N HIS A 299 7.75 -6.25 16.22
CA HIS A 299 6.54 -6.05 15.43
C HIS A 299 5.72 -4.83 15.87
N GLY A 300 4.65 -4.51 15.13
CA GLY A 300 3.74 -3.40 15.37
C GLY A 300 2.85 -3.13 14.16
N PRO A 301 2.22 -1.94 14.01
CA PRO A 301 1.45 -1.64 12.81
C PRO A 301 2.30 -1.77 11.54
N GLY A 302 1.84 -2.58 10.59
CA GLY A 302 2.56 -2.86 9.34
C GLY A 302 2.36 -1.77 8.29
N VAL A 303 3.42 -1.45 7.54
CA VAL A 303 3.41 -0.42 6.50
C VAL A 303 3.71 -1.00 5.11
N THR A 304 2.72 -0.96 4.21
CA THR A 304 2.95 -1.23 2.79
C THR A 304 3.57 -0.01 2.12
N THR A 305 4.74 -0.18 1.49
CA THR A 305 5.45 0.91 0.80
C THR A 305 4.72 1.35 -0.45
N LEU A 306 4.50 2.67 -0.60
CA LEU A 306 3.89 3.28 -1.78
C LEU A 306 4.90 4.00 -2.66
N MET A 307 5.84 4.74 -2.05
CA MET A 307 6.91 5.42 -2.78
C MET A 307 8.12 5.69 -1.89
N THR A 308 9.27 5.95 -2.51
CA THR A 308 10.52 6.18 -1.78
C THR A 308 11.50 6.98 -2.62
N SER A 309 12.37 7.76 -1.96
CA SER A 309 13.51 8.44 -2.54
C SER A 309 14.73 8.21 -1.66
N ALA A 310 15.81 7.75 -2.27
CA ALA A 310 17.08 7.48 -1.59
C ALA A 310 17.87 8.77 -1.30
N SER A 311 17.56 9.87 -1.98
CA SER A 311 18.14 11.20 -1.75
C SER A 311 17.25 12.15 -0.96
N GLY A 312 16.03 11.76 -0.58
CA GLY A 312 15.14 12.62 0.21
C GLY A 312 14.31 13.60 -0.62
N SER A 313 14.07 13.29 -1.89
CA SER A 313 13.41 14.17 -2.86
C SER A 313 11.89 14.32 -2.64
N ILE A 314 11.30 13.59 -1.69
CA ILE A 314 9.87 13.66 -1.35
C ILE A 314 9.70 14.54 -0.12
N MET A 315 9.00 15.65 -0.27
CA MET A 315 8.61 16.53 0.82
C MET A 315 7.34 16.00 1.48
N THR A 316 7.20 16.23 2.79
CA THR A 316 6.03 15.78 3.55
C THR A 316 5.31 16.95 4.18
N ARG A 317 3.97 16.90 4.18
CA ARG A 317 3.10 17.84 4.87
C ARG A 317 2.23 17.08 5.85
N ILE A 318 2.18 17.52 7.10
CA ILE A 318 1.29 16.90 8.09
C ILE A 318 -0.16 17.23 7.77
N ASP A 319 -1.00 16.20 7.69
CA ASP A 319 -2.44 16.32 7.48
C ASP A 319 -3.18 15.17 8.16
N ALA A 320 -4.07 15.47 9.11
CA ALA A 320 -4.84 14.46 9.83
C ALA A 320 -5.84 13.71 8.91
N ALA A 321 -6.17 14.26 7.73
CA ALA A 321 -7.04 13.65 6.75
C ALA A 321 -6.30 12.73 5.76
N ALA A 322 -4.96 12.60 5.86
CA ALA A 322 -4.15 11.73 5.01
C ALA A 322 -4.34 10.24 5.34
N ASN A 323 -5.54 9.72 5.11
CA ASN A 323 -5.93 8.34 5.36
C ASN A 323 -6.75 7.81 4.18
N LEU A 324 -6.53 6.55 3.79
CA LEU A 324 -7.24 5.90 2.68
C LEU A 324 -8.76 5.99 2.79
N ALA A 325 -9.33 5.88 4.01
CA ALA A 325 -10.78 5.99 4.20
C ALA A 325 -11.31 7.33 3.70
N THR A 326 -10.56 8.41 3.93
CA THR A 326 -10.92 9.75 3.45
C THR A 326 -10.60 9.91 1.96
N ILE A 327 -9.40 9.51 1.53
CA ILE A 327 -8.89 9.71 0.15
C ILE A 327 -9.71 8.92 -0.88
N LEU A 328 -10.14 7.71 -0.51
CA LEU A 328 -10.91 6.80 -1.37
C LEU A 328 -12.41 6.81 -1.04
N ALA A 329 -12.85 7.59 -0.06
CA ALA A 329 -14.23 7.62 0.44
C ALA A 329 -14.73 6.19 0.75
N LEU A 330 -13.95 5.45 1.54
CA LEU A 330 -14.31 4.09 1.93
C LEU A 330 -15.51 4.10 2.90
N PRO A 331 -16.33 3.05 2.88
CA PRO A 331 -17.54 2.93 3.71
C PRO A 331 -17.23 2.66 5.19
#